data_AF-A0A3B8US18-F1
#
_entry.id   AF-A0A3B8US18-F1
#
_cell.length_a   1.000
_cell.length_b   1.000
_cell.length_c   1.000
_cell.angle_alpha   90.00
_cell.angle_beta   90.00
_cell.angle_gamma   90.00
#
_symmetry.space_group_name_H-M   'P 1'
#
loop_
_entity.id
_entity.type
_entity.pdbx_description
1 polymer ?
#
loop_
_entity_poly.entity_id
_entity_poly.type
_entity_poly.pdbx_seq_one_letter_code
_entity_poly.pdbx_strand_id
1 'polypeptide(L)'
;MGMTNDIDKIREITGYEPGKAFIYGFNEDGRVRRECVETYGVDTPGEPVVYDTRTKNFHIFPNSMEITDEILQSEADLRLKVYNYFIEYCNNNKETFDVIKYEKSRPSENARSKKLRISEEMHDKMVIDKVVDCKKGEGCGKNKVTRGLYKYLPFYYNGKIYNINFMRFYIDKDNKVNCIFKQIQFDRTNRRNVNEDGICYPKTYQNHVNKLDKLIQDNKGKNFCYNPPVAYEAKEAEKAVEEIVKKFVEFVKKCEEYDTK
;
A
#
# COMPACT_ATOMS: atom_id res chain seq x y z
N MET A 1 6.34 -10.36 20.03
CA MET A 1 4.88 -10.26 20.18
C MET A 1 4.25 -10.38 18.81
N GLY A 2 3.19 -11.19 18.72
CA GLY A 2 2.47 -11.48 17.49
C GLY A 2 1.31 -10.51 17.24
N MET A 3 0.46 -10.89 16.29
CA MET A 3 -0.78 -10.19 15.94
C MET A 3 -1.72 -10.09 17.17
N THR A 4 -2.56 -9.05 17.25
CA THR A 4 -3.56 -8.88 18.31
C THR A 4 -4.90 -8.36 17.77
N ASN A 5 -5.99 -8.80 18.42
CA ASN A 5 -7.38 -8.36 18.19
C ASN A 5 -8.01 -7.70 19.42
N ASP A 6 -7.23 -7.52 20.50
CA ASP A 6 -7.67 -6.84 21.70
C ASP A 6 -7.73 -5.33 21.44
N ILE A 7 -8.94 -4.77 21.36
CA ILE A 7 -9.15 -3.37 21.00
C ILE A 7 -8.57 -2.43 22.04
N ASP A 8 -8.70 -2.75 23.33
CA ASP A 8 -8.17 -1.89 24.39
C ASP A 8 -6.65 -1.85 24.33
N LYS A 9 -6.01 -3.00 24.10
CA LYS A 9 -4.56 -3.06 23.86
C LYS A 9 -4.13 -2.32 22.59
N ILE A 10 -4.89 -2.42 21.50
CA ILE A 10 -4.59 -1.68 20.26
C ILE A 10 -4.70 -0.17 20.52
N ARG A 11 -5.74 0.27 21.22
CA ARG A 11 -5.96 1.67 21.59
C ARG A 11 -4.83 2.17 22.49
N GLU A 12 -4.41 1.37 23.47
CA GLU A 12 -3.27 1.69 24.35
C GLU A 12 -1.96 1.87 23.55
N ILE A 13 -1.67 0.97 22.61
CA ILE A 13 -0.43 0.99 21.83
C ILE A 13 -0.41 2.11 20.78
N THR A 14 -1.56 2.37 20.14
CA THR A 14 -1.61 3.18 18.91
C THR A 14 -2.36 4.50 19.06
N GLY A 15 -3.27 4.61 20.04
CA GLY A 15 -4.26 5.69 20.13
C GLY A 15 -5.41 5.58 19.14
N TYR A 16 -5.49 4.48 18.38
CA TYR A 16 -6.49 4.27 17.33
C TYR A 16 -7.26 2.97 17.54
N GLU A 17 -8.40 2.86 16.86
CA GLU A 17 -9.20 1.65 16.81
C GLU A 17 -9.27 1.10 15.39
N PRO A 18 -9.45 -0.23 15.21
CA PRO A 18 -9.85 -0.79 13.93
C PRO A 18 -11.21 -0.23 13.50
N GLY A 19 -11.29 0.21 12.25
CA GLY A 19 -12.50 0.68 11.58
C GLY A 19 -12.99 -0.32 10.53
N LYS A 20 -13.61 0.20 9.46
CA LYS A 20 -14.26 -0.59 8.42
C LYS A 20 -13.40 -0.69 7.15
N ALA A 21 -13.61 -1.76 6.39
CA ALA A 21 -13.18 -1.91 5.02
C ALA A 21 -14.32 -1.54 4.08
N PHE A 22 -13.98 -0.93 2.96
CA PHE A 22 -14.91 -0.53 1.93
C PHE A 22 -14.43 -1.04 0.59
N ILE A 23 -15.36 -1.23 -0.34
CA ILE A 23 -15.04 -1.55 -1.72
C ILE A 23 -15.63 -0.47 -2.60
N TYR A 24 -14.79 0.09 -3.44
CA TYR A 24 -15.22 0.99 -4.49
C TYR A 24 -15.60 0.18 -5.72
N GLY A 25 -16.87 0.20 -6.13
CA GLY A 25 -17.35 -0.46 -7.35
C GLY A 25 -18.08 0.52 -8.27
N PHE A 26 -18.27 0.12 -9.52
CA PHE A 26 -19.20 0.77 -10.45
C PHE A 26 -20.29 -0.25 -10.81
N ASN A 27 -21.55 0.17 -10.89
CA ASN A 27 -22.63 -0.65 -11.46
C ASN A 27 -22.41 -0.82 -12.98
N GLU A 28 -23.16 -1.72 -13.62
CA GLU A 28 -23.15 -1.95 -15.08
C GLU A 28 -23.31 -0.65 -15.92
N ASP A 29 -23.95 0.37 -15.36
CA ASP A 29 -24.12 1.70 -15.99
C ASP A 29 -22.94 2.66 -15.79
N GLY A 30 -21.85 2.24 -15.13
CA GLY A 30 -20.71 3.08 -14.77
C GLY A 30 -21.00 4.10 -13.64
N ARG A 31 -22.07 3.90 -12.86
CA ARG A 31 -22.38 4.70 -11.66
C ARG A 31 -21.69 4.11 -10.44
N VAL A 32 -21.14 4.96 -9.56
CA VAL A 32 -20.40 4.54 -8.36
C VAL A 32 -21.30 3.73 -7.41
N ARG A 33 -21.01 2.43 -7.25
CA ARG A 33 -21.47 1.60 -6.13
C ARG A 33 -20.47 1.76 -4.99
N ARG A 34 -20.85 2.46 -3.93
CA ARG A 34 -20.17 2.28 -2.64
C ARG A 34 -20.84 1.09 -1.97
N GLU A 35 -20.36 -0.12 -2.22
CA GLU A 35 -20.78 -1.23 -1.38
C GLU A 35 -20.05 -1.11 -0.05
N CYS A 36 -20.78 -0.61 0.95
CA CYS A 36 -20.40 -0.71 2.35
C CYS A 36 -20.45 -2.21 2.71
N VAL A 37 -19.34 -2.91 2.53
CA VAL A 37 -19.18 -4.23 3.12
C VAL A 37 -18.82 -3.98 4.58
N GLU A 38 -19.74 -4.24 5.50
CA GLU A 38 -19.40 -4.14 6.92
C GLU A 38 -18.22 -5.06 7.22
N THR A 39 -17.19 -4.53 7.88
CA THR A 39 -16.06 -5.35 8.30
C THR A 39 -15.86 -5.29 9.79
N TYR A 40 -15.39 -6.43 10.29
CA TYR A 40 -15.28 -6.83 11.68
C TYR A 40 -14.72 -5.74 12.59
N GLY A 41 -15.61 -5.26 13.44
CA GLY A 41 -15.26 -4.79 14.76
C GLY A 41 -16.05 -5.61 15.76
N VAL A 42 -15.30 -6.31 16.62
CA VAL A 42 -15.62 -6.67 18.01
C VAL A 42 -16.45 -7.94 18.31
N ASP A 43 -15.82 -8.81 19.12
CA ASP A 43 -16.42 -9.74 20.10
C ASP A 43 -16.94 -11.13 19.71
N THR A 44 -16.52 -11.70 18.58
CA THR A 44 -16.68 -13.16 18.38
C THR A 44 -15.36 -13.92 18.55
N PRO A 45 -15.25 -14.84 19.53
CA PRO A 45 -14.12 -15.77 19.60
C PRO A 45 -13.91 -16.49 18.25
N GLY A 46 -12.77 -16.25 17.60
CA GLY A 46 -12.45 -16.82 16.28
C GLY A 46 -12.42 -15.81 15.11
N GLU A 47 -12.67 -14.53 15.35
CA GLU A 47 -12.57 -13.47 14.34
C GLU A 47 -11.12 -13.02 14.00
N PRO A 48 -10.90 -12.47 12.78
CA PRO A 48 -9.57 -12.20 12.24
C PRO A 48 -8.78 -11.16 13.04
N VAL A 49 -7.46 -11.29 12.99
CA VAL A 49 -6.53 -10.46 13.75
C VAL A 49 -6.28 -9.13 13.04
N VAL A 50 -6.49 -8.02 13.75
CA VAL A 50 -6.64 -6.68 13.14
C VAL A 50 -5.42 -5.77 13.28
N TYR A 51 -4.46 -6.08 14.15
CA TYR A 51 -3.23 -5.29 14.30
C TYR A 51 -1.98 -6.17 14.47
N ASP A 52 -0.94 -5.89 13.68
CA ASP A 52 0.37 -6.52 13.81
C ASP A 52 1.29 -5.64 14.66
N THR A 53 1.58 -6.07 15.89
CA THR A 53 2.47 -5.32 16.80
C THR A 53 3.92 -5.25 16.31
N ARG A 54 4.36 -6.16 15.44
CA ARG A 54 5.72 -6.20 14.90
C ARG A 54 5.88 -5.26 13.71
N THR A 55 4.95 -5.28 12.76
CA THR A 55 5.01 -4.40 11.58
C THR A 55 4.32 -3.06 11.81
N LYS A 56 3.60 -2.92 12.93
CA LYS A 56 2.79 -1.75 13.33
C LYS A 56 1.68 -1.42 12.33
N ASN A 57 1.13 -2.43 11.67
CA ASN A 57 0.13 -2.25 10.61
C ASN A 57 -1.23 -2.81 11.01
N PHE A 58 -2.26 -2.16 10.48
CA PHE A 58 -3.64 -2.62 10.59
C PHE A 58 -3.96 -3.61 9.47
N HIS A 59 -4.73 -4.64 9.80
CA HIS A 59 -5.15 -5.73 8.92
C HIS A 59 -6.68 -5.82 8.90
N ILE A 60 -7.30 -4.90 8.17
CA ILE A 60 -8.73 -4.72 7.97
C ILE A 60 -9.19 -5.45 6.69
N PHE A 61 -10.10 -6.41 6.77
CA PHE A 61 -10.48 -7.24 5.62
C PHE A 61 -12.00 -7.30 5.42
N PRO A 62 -12.49 -7.51 4.18
CA PRO A 62 -13.90 -7.81 3.92
C PRO A 62 -14.34 -9.07 4.67
N ASN A 63 -15.61 -9.12 5.08
CA ASN A 63 -16.20 -10.26 5.77
C ASN A 63 -16.58 -11.44 4.86
N SER A 64 -16.73 -11.18 3.55
CA SER A 64 -17.12 -12.19 2.56
C SER A 64 -15.91 -12.81 1.83
N MET A 65 -15.97 -14.13 1.61
CA MET A 65 -14.99 -14.88 0.79
C MET A 65 -15.07 -14.50 -0.68
N GLU A 66 -16.27 -14.49 -1.26
CA GLU A 66 -16.50 -14.17 -2.67
C GLU A 66 -15.94 -12.79 -3.01
N ILE A 67 -16.22 -11.83 -2.14
CA ILE A 67 -15.72 -10.46 -2.25
C ILE A 67 -14.19 -10.40 -2.18
N THR A 68 -13.58 -11.21 -1.30
CA THR A 68 -12.12 -11.28 -1.20
C THR A 68 -11.50 -11.81 -2.49
N ASP A 69 -12.06 -12.87 -3.06
CA ASP A 69 -11.54 -13.49 -4.27
C ASP A 69 -11.66 -12.55 -5.48
N GLU A 70 -12.76 -11.81 -5.59
CA GLU A 70 -12.95 -10.76 -6.60
C GLU A 70 -11.88 -9.65 -6.50
N ILE A 71 -11.62 -9.15 -5.28
CA ILE A 71 -10.56 -8.15 -5.06
C ILE A 71 -9.19 -8.72 -5.45
N LEU A 72 -8.88 -9.95 -5.02
CA LEU A 72 -7.59 -10.57 -5.31
C LEU A 72 -7.33 -10.70 -6.80
N GLN A 73 -8.35 -11.11 -7.56
CA GLN A 73 -8.26 -11.27 -9.01
C GLN A 73 -8.13 -9.91 -9.72
N SER A 74 -9.00 -8.94 -9.40
CA SER A 74 -8.98 -7.61 -10.01
C SER A 74 -7.65 -6.87 -9.76
N GLU A 75 -7.15 -6.89 -8.52
CA GLU A 75 -5.88 -6.24 -8.22
C GLU A 75 -4.68 -6.98 -8.81
N ALA A 76 -4.74 -8.30 -9.02
CA ALA A 76 -3.63 -9.05 -9.61
C ALA A 76 -3.36 -8.64 -11.06
N ASP A 77 -4.41 -8.53 -11.86
CA ASP A 77 -4.31 -8.08 -13.25
C ASP A 77 -3.82 -6.63 -13.32
N LEU A 78 -4.43 -5.72 -12.55
CA LEU A 78 -4.02 -4.32 -12.52
C LEU A 78 -2.58 -4.15 -12.05
N ARG A 79 -2.15 -4.86 -11.00
CA ARG A 79 -0.75 -4.84 -10.53
C ARG A 79 0.23 -5.24 -11.63
N LEU A 80 -0.09 -6.30 -12.37
CA LEU A 80 0.79 -6.76 -13.44
C LEU A 80 0.86 -5.74 -14.57
N LYS A 81 -0.28 -5.12 -14.95
CA LYS A 81 -0.34 -4.05 -15.95
C LYS A 81 0.46 -2.82 -15.52
N VAL A 82 0.27 -2.34 -14.30
CA VAL A 82 1.03 -1.21 -13.72
C VAL A 82 2.52 -1.52 -13.66
N TYR A 83 2.89 -2.72 -13.22
CA TYR A 83 4.29 -3.18 -13.18
C TYR A 83 4.94 -3.14 -14.56
N ASN A 84 4.29 -3.75 -15.57
CA ASN A 84 4.83 -3.81 -16.93
C ASN A 84 4.91 -2.42 -17.56
N TYR A 85 3.85 -1.62 -17.43
CA TYR A 85 3.80 -0.27 -17.98
C TYR A 85 4.83 0.66 -17.31
N PHE A 86 5.09 0.53 -16.01
CA PHE A 86 6.15 1.30 -15.34
C PHE A 86 7.53 1.04 -15.95
N ILE A 87 7.86 -0.23 -16.21
CA ILE A 87 9.12 -0.62 -16.85
C ILE A 87 9.21 -0.04 -18.26
N GLU A 88 8.15 -0.20 -19.05
CA GLU A 88 8.08 0.36 -20.41
C GLU A 88 8.23 1.89 -20.39
N TYR A 89 7.49 2.56 -19.51
CA TYR A 89 7.54 4.01 -19.34
C TYR A 89 8.98 4.48 -19.05
N CYS A 90 9.70 3.84 -18.13
CA CYS A 90 11.08 4.24 -17.83
C CYS A 90 12.04 3.91 -18.97
N ASN A 91 11.87 2.79 -19.67
CA ASN A 91 12.70 2.44 -20.83
C ASN A 91 12.55 3.44 -21.99
N ASN A 92 11.34 3.97 -22.17
CA ASN A 92 11.02 4.97 -23.20
C ASN A 92 11.40 6.40 -22.77
N ASN A 93 11.54 6.66 -21.47
CA ASN A 93 11.90 7.96 -20.89
C ASN A 93 13.16 7.79 -20.02
N LYS A 94 14.31 7.49 -20.67
CA LYS A 94 15.56 7.07 -20.00
C LYS A 94 16.10 8.09 -18.98
N GLU A 95 15.72 9.35 -19.12
CA GLU A 95 16.02 10.44 -18.18
C GLU A 95 15.20 10.39 -16.88
N THR A 96 14.21 9.48 -16.79
CA THR A 96 13.35 9.35 -15.61
C THR A 96 14.03 8.54 -14.52
N PHE A 97 14.29 7.26 -14.76
CA PHE A 97 14.99 6.35 -13.84
C PHE A 97 15.68 5.24 -14.62
N ASP A 98 16.90 4.86 -14.23
CA ASP A 98 17.50 3.59 -14.65
C ASP A 98 16.86 2.45 -13.85
N VAL A 99 16.06 1.60 -14.51
CA VAL A 99 15.23 0.59 -13.84
C VAL A 99 15.91 -0.76 -13.82
N ILE A 100 16.06 -1.34 -12.63
CA ILE A 100 16.51 -2.72 -12.43
C ILE A 100 15.35 -3.57 -11.92
N LYS A 101 15.08 -4.68 -12.60
CA LYS A 101 14.20 -5.73 -12.08
C LYS A 101 14.97 -6.54 -11.05
N TYR A 102 14.45 -6.64 -9.84
CA TYR A 102 15.06 -7.48 -8.82
C TYR A 102 14.78 -8.96 -9.12
N GLU A 103 15.80 -9.69 -9.56
CA GLU A 103 15.77 -11.14 -9.56
C GLU A 103 16.38 -11.64 -8.25
N LYS A 104 15.68 -12.54 -7.53
CA LYS A 104 16.21 -13.16 -6.32
C LYS A 104 17.45 -13.97 -6.68
N SER A 105 18.61 -13.35 -6.60
CA SER A 105 19.89 -13.99 -6.92
C SER A 105 20.34 -14.96 -5.83
N ARG A 106 19.77 -14.91 -4.61
CA ARG A 106 20.20 -15.73 -3.47
C ARG A 106 19.03 -16.34 -2.67
N PRO A 107 18.98 -17.68 -2.51
CA PRO A 107 17.91 -18.38 -1.79
C PRO A 107 17.71 -18.00 -0.30
N SER A 108 18.69 -17.32 0.31
CA SER A 108 18.73 -17.02 1.76
C SER A 108 18.71 -15.52 2.10
N GLU A 109 18.57 -14.63 1.11
CA GLU A 109 18.60 -13.20 1.37
C GLU A 109 17.33 -12.75 2.13
N ASN A 110 17.52 -12.16 3.31
CA ASN A 110 16.43 -11.61 4.10
C ASN A 110 16.14 -10.15 3.71
N ALA A 111 14.97 -9.62 4.12
CA ALA A 111 14.56 -8.26 3.74
C ALA A 111 15.55 -7.16 4.17
N ARG A 112 16.30 -7.36 5.27
CA ARG A 112 17.28 -6.38 5.75
C ARG A 112 18.53 -6.40 4.88
N SER A 113 19.07 -7.58 4.56
CA SER A 113 20.23 -7.72 3.67
C SER A 113 19.90 -7.24 2.25
N LYS A 114 18.68 -7.51 1.76
CA LYS A 114 18.19 -6.99 0.47
C LYS A 114 18.23 -5.46 0.44
N LYS A 115 17.65 -4.79 1.45
CA LYS A 115 17.63 -3.32 1.51
C LYS A 115 19.04 -2.75 1.54
N LEU A 116 19.92 -3.33 2.36
CA LEU A 116 21.31 -2.88 2.46
C LEU A 116 22.00 -2.98 1.09
N ARG A 117 21.90 -4.15 0.43
CA ARG A 117 22.49 -4.38 -0.88
C ARG A 117 21.98 -3.39 -1.94
N ILE A 118 20.66 -3.19 -2.02
CA ILE A 118 20.09 -2.21 -2.96
C ILE A 118 20.62 -0.80 -2.64
N SER A 119 20.69 -0.44 -1.36
CA SER A 119 21.17 0.87 -0.93
C SER A 119 22.67 1.08 -1.13
N GLU A 120 23.48 0.02 -1.21
CA GLU A 120 24.94 0.12 -1.39
C GLU A 120 25.33 -0.03 -2.87
N GLU A 121 24.74 -0.99 -3.58
CA GLU A 121 25.14 -1.36 -4.94
C GLU A 121 24.30 -0.69 -6.05
N MET A 122 23.09 -0.22 -5.72
CA MET A 122 22.09 0.23 -6.71
C MET A 122 21.38 1.52 -6.26
N HIS A 123 22.05 2.35 -5.45
CA HIS A 123 21.43 3.49 -4.77
C HIS A 123 20.80 4.50 -5.75
N ASP A 124 21.44 4.73 -6.89
CA ASP A 124 21.06 5.65 -7.97
C ASP A 124 20.08 5.04 -8.99
N LYS A 125 19.68 3.78 -8.79
CA LYS A 125 18.83 3.03 -9.70
C LYS A 125 17.48 2.73 -9.08
N MET A 126 16.44 2.76 -9.90
CA MET A 126 15.09 2.39 -9.50
C MET A 126 14.96 0.86 -9.52
N VAL A 127 15.04 0.25 -8.35
CA VAL A 127 14.90 -1.20 -8.22
C VAL A 127 13.45 -1.55 -7.93
N ILE A 128 12.83 -2.32 -8.81
CA ILE A 128 11.47 -2.86 -8.61
C ILE A 128 11.56 -4.33 -8.20
N ASP A 129 10.93 -4.71 -7.08
CA ASP A 129 10.83 -6.14 -6.76
C ASP A 129 9.85 -6.82 -7.69
N LYS A 130 10.06 -8.11 -7.95
CA LYS A 130 9.03 -8.92 -8.60
C LYS A 130 7.75 -8.81 -7.78
N VAL A 131 6.59 -8.94 -8.42
CA VAL A 131 5.33 -9.21 -7.73
C VAL A 131 5.48 -10.54 -6.99
N VAL A 132 6.02 -10.50 -5.77
CA VAL A 132 6.13 -11.68 -4.92
C VAL A 132 4.80 -11.76 -4.20
N ASP A 133 4.01 -12.76 -4.55
CA ASP A 133 2.87 -13.19 -3.74
C ASP A 133 3.40 -13.66 -2.38
N CYS A 134 3.62 -12.71 -1.49
CA CYS A 134 4.01 -12.98 -0.13
C CYS A 134 2.76 -13.52 0.59
N LYS A 135 2.56 -14.84 0.55
CA LYS A 135 1.68 -15.54 1.50
C LYS A 135 2.29 -15.45 2.90
N LYS A 136 2.34 -14.26 3.50
CA LYS A 136 2.86 -14.06 4.85
C LYS A 136 1.94 -13.13 5.63
N GLY A 137 1.19 -13.74 6.55
CA GLY A 137 0.45 -13.12 7.63
C GLY A 137 -0.14 -14.25 8.46
N GLU A 138 0.26 -14.41 9.71
CA GLU A 138 -0.28 -15.46 10.57
C GLU A 138 -1.69 -15.06 11.03
N GLY A 139 -2.73 -15.69 10.48
CA GLY A 139 -4.07 -15.62 11.04
C GLY A 139 -4.21 -16.59 12.22
N CYS A 140 -4.83 -16.15 13.32
CA CYS A 140 -5.21 -17.03 14.43
C CYS A 140 -6.66 -17.53 14.21
N GLY A 141 -6.85 -18.85 14.15
CA GLY A 141 -8.17 -19.50 14.00
C GLY A 141 -8.14 -20.81 13.18
N LYS A 142 -9.09 -21.73 13.42
CA LYS A 142 -9.12 -23.09 12.84
C LYS A 142 -9.27 -23.15 11.30
N ASN A 143 -9.71 -22.07 10.66
CA ASN A 143 -9.81 -21.94 9.19
C ASN A 143 -8.78 -20.93 8.68
N LYS A 144 -7.51 -21.37 8.61
CA LYS A 144 -6.38 -20.60 8.10
C LYS A 144 -6.54 -20.27 6.61
N VAL A 145 -7.07 -19.09 6.28
CA VAL A 145 -6.76 -18.47 4.99
C VAL A 145 -6.20 -17.08 5.24
N THR A 146 -4.88 -17.02 5.20
CA THR A 146 -4.10 -15.79 5.12
C THR A 146 -4.42 -15.15 3.77
N ARG A 147 -5.46 -14.30 3.69
CA ARG A 147 -6.06 -13.96 2.38
C ARG A 147 -5.20 -13.07 1.49
N GLY A 148 -3.99 -12.67 1.91
CA GLY A 148 -3.00 -12.05 1.02
C GLY A 148 -3.52 -10.82 0.27
N LEU A 149 -4.52 -10.12 0.82
CA LEU A 149 -5.15 -8.96 0.20
C LEU A 149 -4.22 -7.75 0.21
N TYR A 150 -3.34 -7.65 1.20
CA TYR A 150 -2.34 -6.58 1.33
C TYR A 150 -1.19 -6.77 0.34
N LYS A 151 -1.44 -6.48 -0.94
CA LYS A 151 -0.44 -6.53 -2.01
C LYS A 151 -0.18 -5.13 -2.58
N TYR A 152 1.09 -4.83 -2.74
CA TYR A 152 1.62 -3.58 -3.27
C TYR A 152 2.76 -3.87 -4.24
N LEU A 153 3.12 -2.86 -5.04
CA LEU A 153 4.35 -2.88 -5.85
C LEU A 153 5.43 -2.10 -5.09
N PRO A 154 6.51 -2.76 -4.61
CA PRO A 154 7.61 -2.08 -3.96
C PRO A 154 8.69 -1.63 -4.94
N PHE A 155 9.13 -0.41 -4.72
CA PHE A 155 10.18 0.27 -5.45
C PHE A 155 11.22 0.76 -4.46
N TYR A 156 12.50 0.61 -4.79
CA TYR A 156 13.60 1.06 -3.96
C TYR A 156 14.42 2.06 -4.76
N TYR A 157 14.68 3.21 -4.15
CA TYR A 157 15.42 4.29 -4.79
C TYR A 157 16.08 5.16 -3.72
N ASN A 158 17.37 5.51 -3.88
CA ASN A 158 18.14 6.34 -2.95
C ASN A 158 17.99 5.92 -1.46
N GLY A 159 18.05 4.62 -1.18
CA GLY A 159 17.94 4.06 0.17
C GLY A 159 16.53 4.08 0.79
N LYS A 160 15.53 4.59 0.07
CA LYS A 160 14.12 4.67 0.48
C LYS A 160 13.30 3.59 -0.20
N ILE A 161 12.10 3.36 0.34
CA ILE A 161 11.12 2.47 -0.25
C ILE A 161 9.90 3.30 -0.64
N TYR A 162 9.45 3.11 -1.87
CA TYR A 162 8.23 3.67 -2.40
C TYR A 162 7.29 2.52 -2.74
N ASN A 163 6.01 2.63 -2.38
CA ASN A 163 5.03 1.59 -2.70
C ASN A 163 3.86 2.19 -3.49
N ILE A 164 3.39 1.44 -4.50
CA ILE A 164 2.03 1.62 -5.02
C ILE A 164 1.14 0.60 -4.30
N ASN A 165 0.24 1.09 -3.45
CA ASN A 165 -0.81 0.30 -2.84
C ASN A 165 -2.09 0.37 -3.67
N PHE A 166 -2.77 -0.77 -3.75
CA PHE A 166 -4.04 -0.94 -4.48
C PHE A 166 -5.26 -0.81 -3.55
N MET A 167 -4.98 -0.42 -2.32
CA MET A 167 -5.94 -0.07 -1.28
C MET A 167 -5.49 1.21 -0.59
N ARG A 168 -6.44 1.89 0.04
CA ARG A 168 -6.23 3.17 0.71
C ARG A 168 -6.62 3.08 2.17
N PHE A 169 -5.64 3.23 3.05
CA PHE A 169 -5.91 3.41 4.47
C PHE A 169 -6.15 4.88 4.81
N TYR A 170 -7.02 5.13 5.77
CA TYR A 170 -7.22 6.45 6.35
C TYR A 170 -7.72 6.36 7.80
N ILE A 171 -7.47 7.40 8.59
CA ILE A 171 -8.02 7.54 9.94
C ILE A 171 -9.21 8.49 9.88
N ASP A 172 -10.36 8.10 10.40
CA ASP A 172 -11.52 8.98 10.48
C ASP A 172 -11.49 9.92 11.71
N LYS A 173 -12.54 10.73 11.84
CA LYS A 173 -12.70 11.70 12.94
C LYS A 173 -12.81 11.05 14.32
N ASP A 174 -13.16 9.77 14.39
CA ASP A 174 -13.36 8.99 15.61
C ASP A 174 -12.12 8.14 15.93
N ASN A 175 -10.98 8.46 15.30
CA ASN A 175 -9.71 7.74 15.42
C ASN A 175 -9.79 6.27 15.00
N LYS A 176 -10.71 5.93 14.09
CA LYS A 176 -10.77 4.59 13.51
C LYS A 176 -9.97 4.52 12.23
N VAL A 177 -9.12 3.50 12.13
CA VAL A 177 -8.38 3.18 10.91
C VAL A 177 -9.30 2.42 9.98
N ASN A 178 -9.55 2.96 8.80
CA ASN A 178 -10.40 2.39 7.78
C ASN A 178 -9.56 2.02 6.54
N CYS A 179 -10.03 1.08 5.73
CA CYS A 179 -9.38 0.66 4.49
C CYS A 179 -10.35 0.69 3.32
N ILE A 180 -9.94 1.17 2.15
CA ILE A 180 -10.75 1.14 0.94
C ILE A 180 -10.00 0.33 -0.12
N PHE A 181 -10.55 -0.82 -0.49
CA PHE A 181 -10.06 -1.62 -1.61
C PHE A 181 -10.44 -0.97 -2.94
N LYS A 182 -9.69 -1.31 -3.99
CA LYS A 182 -9.84 -0.69 -5.31
C LYS A 182 -9.66 0.84 -5.27
N GLN A 183 -8.69 1.31 -4.48
CA GLN A 183 -8.33 2.72 -4.43
C GLN A 183 -6.83 2.89 -4.19
N ILE A 184 -6.16 3.63 -5.08
CA ILE A 184 -4.70 3.74 -5.08
C ILE A 184 -4.20 4.60 -3.91
N GLN A 185 -3.10 4.21 -3.28
CA GLN A 185 -2.36 5.03 -2.31
C GLN A 185 -0.86 4.83 -2.54
N PHE A 186 -0.08 5.89 -2.45
CA PHE A 186 1.38 5.80 -2.53
C PHE A 186 1.99 5.95 -1.15
N ASP A 187 3.04 5.19 -0.86
CA ASP A 187 3.80 5.34 0.38
C ASP A 187 5.23 5.76 0.06
N ARG A 188 5.81 6.57 0.94
CA ARG A 188 7.26 6.75 1.06
C ARG A 188 7.70 6.31 2.44
N THR A 189 8.68 5.42 2.52
CA THR A 189 9.25 4.96 3.78
C THR A 189 10.77 5.07 3.80
N ASN A 190 11.29 5.63 4.88
CA ASN A 190 12.73 5.61 5.18
C ASN A 190 13.12 4.30 5.87
N ARG A 191 12.14 3.62 6.48
CA ARG A 191 12.32 2.34 7.18
C ARG A 191 11.66 1.19 6.43
N ARG A 192 11.50 0.03 7.09
CA ARG A 192 10.98 -1.19 6.46
C ARG A 192 9.46 -1.16 6.36
N ASN A 193 8.78 -0.66 7.38
CA ASN A 193 7.32 -0.61 7.43
C ASN A 193 6.82 0.83 7.42
N VAL A 194 5.68 1.07 6.78
CA VAL A 194 5.08 2.40 6.64
C VAL A 194 4.80 3.06 7.98
N ASN A 195 4.24 2.33 8.94
CA ASN A 195 3.89 2.83 10.27
C ASN A 195 5.00 2.66 11.33
N GLU A 196 6.24 2.40 10.90
CA GLU A 196 7.33 2.12 11.84
C GLU A 196 7.64 3.31 12.78
N ASP A 197 7.50 4.53 12.26
CA ASP A 197 7.72 5.80 12.98
C ASP A 197 6.41 6.41 13.56
N GLY A 198 5.35 5.61 13.64
CA GLY A 198 4.00 6.04 14.05
C GLY A 198 2.99 5.85 12.93
N ILE A 199 1.69 5.80 13.28
CA ILE A 199 0.63 5.63 12.28
C ILE A 199 0.57 6.87 11.40
N CYS A 200 0.85 6.69 10.10
CA CYS A 200 1.00 7.79 9.14
C CYS A 200 -0.10 7.83 8.06
N TYR A 201 -1.19 7.09 8.26
CA TYR A 201 -2.35 7.12 7.38
C TYR A 201 -2.98 8.51 7.34
N PRO A 202 -3.47 8.98 6.17
CA PRO A 202 -4.13 10.27 6.08
C PRO A 202 -5.41 10.34 6.92
N LYS A 203 -5.78 11.52 7.40
CA LYS A 203 -7.01 11.75 8.20
C LYS A 203 -8.31 11.75 7.37
N THR A 204 -8.23 11.37 6.10
CA THR A 204 -9.37 11.28 5.18
C THR A 204 -9.02 10.38 4.00
N TYR A 205 -10.02 9.72 3.43
CA TYR A 205 -9.87 8.94 2.21
C TYR A 205 -9.73 9.82 0.96
N GLN A 206 -10.00 11.12 1.06
CA GLN A 206 -10.00 12.03 -0.09
C GLN A 206 -8.62 12.17 -0.73
N ASN A 207 -8.62 12.52 -2.02
CA ASN A 207 -7.40 12.77 -2.77
C ASN A 207 -6.68 14.03 -2.27
N HIS A 208 -5.35 13.97 -2.27
CA HIS A 208 -4.46 15.07 -1.91
C HIS A 208 -4.16 15.99 -3.11
N VAL A 209 -5.21 16.49 -3.77
CA VAL A 209 -5.08 17.39 -4.92
C VAL A 209 -4.27 18.63 -4.54
N ASN A 210 -3.16 18.89 -5.24
CA ASN A 210 -2.25 20.01 -5.03
C ASN A 210 -1.67 20.13 -3.60
N LYS A 211 -1.58 19.00 -2.88
CA LYS A 211 -1.11 18.96 -1.47
C LYS A 211 0.23 18.23 -1.29
N LEU A 212 0.79 17.66 -2.35
CA LEU A 212 1.98 16.80 -2.25
C LEU A 212 3.20 17.55 -1.68
N ASP A 213 3.49 18.75 -2.17
CA ASP A 213 4.63 19.56 -1.71
C ASP A 213 4.58 19.84 -0.20
N LYS A 214 3.43 20.32 0.28
CA LYS A 214 3.20 20.54 1.71
C LYS A 214 3.32 19.23 2.51
N LEU A 215 2.76 18.14 1.98
CA LEU A 215 2.81 16.84 2.65
C LEU A 215 4.25 16.34 2.82
N ILE A 216 5.11 16.51 1.81
CA ILE A 216 6.53 16.14 1.88
C ILE A 216 7.24 17.00 2.94
N GLN A 217 7.00 18.32 2.94
CA GLN A 217 7.59 19.25 3.91
C GLN A 217 7.19 18.90 5.36
N ASP A 218 5.89 18.72 5.60
CA ASP A 218 5.33 18.39 6.92
C ASP A 218 5.86 17.04 7.46
N ASN A 219 6.31 16.15 6.55
CA ASN A 219 6.82 14.82 6.86
C ASN A 219 8.32 14.63 6.53
N LYS A 220 9.12 15.72 6.53
CA LYS A 220 10.58 15.61 6.29
C LYS A 220 11.22 14.62 7.26
N GLY A 221 11.97 13.66 6.73
CA GLY A 221 12.59 12.57 7.49
C GLY A 221 11.65 11.47 8.01
N LYS A 222 10.32 11.59 7.80
CA LYS A 222 9.31 10.63 8.28
C LYS A 222 8.71 9.84 7.12
N ASN A 223 8.09 8.71 7.47
CA ASN A 223 7.25 7.95 6.55
C ASN A 223 5.90 8.67 6.38
N PHE A 224 5.31 8.57 5.19
CA PHE A 224 3.97 9.10 4.95
C PHE A 224 3.27 8.40 3.80
N CYS A 225 1.95 8.49 3.81
CA CYS A 225 1.06 8.03 2.74
C CYS A 225 0.52 9.23 1.96
N TYR A 226 0.45 9.10 0.64
CA TYR A 226 -0.12 10.07 -0.27
C TYR A 226 -1.30 9.46 -1.03
N ASN A 227 -2.39 10.21 -1.09
CA ASN A 227 -3.63 9.83 -1.75
C ASN A 227 -3.69 10.47 -3.14
N PRO A 228 -3.16 9.84 -4.20
CA PRO A 228 -3.15 10.43 -5.54
C PRO A 228 -4.57 10.61 -6.10
N PRO A 229 -4.80 11.64 -6.93
CA PRO A 229 -6.05 11.83 -7.65
C PRO A 229 -6.12 10.94 -8.91
N VAL A 230 -6.00 9.63 -8.73
CA VAL A 230 -6.12 8.63 -9.79
C VAL A 230 -7.24 7.66 -9.47
N ALA A 231 -7.99 7.26 -10.49
CA ALA A 231 -9.00 6.21 -10.37
C ALA A 231 -8.35 4.83 -10.47
N TYR A 232 -8.89 3.85 -9.73
CA TYR A 232 -8.43 2.46 -9.82
C TYR A 232 -8.89 1.79 -11.12
N GLU A 233 -10.14 2.05 -11.51
CA GLU A 233 -10.74 1.63 -12.78
C GLU A 233 -11.31 2.86 -13.47
N ALA A 234 -10.78 3.20 -14.64
CA ALA A 234 -11.45 4.06 -15.60
C ALA A 234 -12.20 3.16 -16.60
N LYS A 235 -13.23 3.69 -17.26
CA LYS A 235 -13.87 3.02 -18.42
C LYS A 235 -12.85 2.63 -19.52
N GLU A 236 -11.65 3.19 -19.44
CA GLU A 236 -10.49 2.91 -20.27
C GLU A 236 -9.34 2.40 -19.37
N ALA A 237 -9.23 1.08 -19.19
CA ALA A 237 -8.28 0.47 -18.27
C ALA A 237 -6.81 0.86 -18.56
N GLU A 238 -6.46 1.07 -19.83
CA GLU A 238 -5.12 1.51 -20.25
C GLU A 238 -4.80 2.92 -19.74
N LYS A 239 -5.74 3.86 -19.83
CA LYS A 239 -5.57 5.23 -19.32
C LYS A 239 -5.37 5.23 -17.80
N ALA A 240 -6.09 4.39 -17.07
CA ALA A 240 -5.92 4.28 -15.62
C ALA A 240 -4.50 3.82 -15.24
N VAL A 241 -3.98 2.80 -15.94
CA VAL A 241 -2.61 2.29 -15.73
C VAL A 241 -1.58 3.39 -16.00
N GLU A 242 -1.73 4.11 -17.11
CA GLU A 242 -0.86 5.22 -17.48
C GLU A 242 -0.87 6.35 -16.44
N GLU A 243 -2.06 6.76 -15.98
CA GLU A 243 -2.21 7.81 -14.96
C GLU A 243 -1.59 7.42 -13.63
N ILE A 244 -1.78 6.17 -13.19
CA ILE A 244 -1.17 5.63 -11.96
C ILE A 244 0.35 5.73 -12.05
N VAL A 245 0.94 5.25 -13.15
CA VAL A 245 2.40 5.25 -13.33
C VAL A 245 2.95 6.66 -13.42
N LYS A 246 2.35 7.54 -14.22
CA LYS A 246 2.78 8.95 -14.34
C LYS A 246 2.74 9.66 -12.99
N LYS A 247 1.66 9.49 -12.22
CA LYS A 247 1.53 10.10 -10.90
C LYS A 247 2.48 9.50 -9.87
N PHE A 248 2.79 8.21 -9.98
CA PHE A 248 3.80 7.59 -9.12
C PHE A 248 5.20 8.11 -9.42
N VAL A 249 5.57 8.25 -10.69
CA VAL A 249 6.85 8.85 -11.09
C VAL A 249 6.97 10.30 -10.59
N GLU A 250 5.92 11.11 -10.77
CA GLU A 250 5.86 12.49 -10.24
C GLU A 250 6.07 12.50 -8.72
N PHE A 251 5.40 11.57 -8.02
CA PHE A 251 5.51 11.42 -6.58
C PHE A 251 6.94 11.14 -6.12
N VAL A 252 7.60 10.15 -6.73
CA VAL A 252 8.99 9.81 -6.38
C VAL A 252 9.93 10.98 -6.67
N LYS A 253 9.86 11.57 -7.87
CA LYS A 253 10.73 12.70 -8.24
C LYS A 253 10.60 13.86 -7.26
N LYS A 254 9.37 14.24 -6.90
CA LYS A 254 9.13 15.28 -5.89
C LYS A 254 9.72 14.92 -4.52
N CYS A 255 9.55 13.68 -4.05
CA CYS A 255 10.15 13.29 -2.77
C CYS A 255 11.68 13.47 -2.77
N GLU A 256 12.35 13.09 -3.86
CA GLU A 256 13.80 13.18 -4.00
C GLU A 256 14.30 14.63 -4.16
N GLU A 257 13.57 15.48 -4.88
CA GLU A 257 13.87 16.92 -4.99
C GLU A 257 13.85 17.66 -3.65
N TYR A 258 13.01 17.24 -2.70
CA TYR A 258 12.95 17.87 -1.37
C TYR A 258 13.98 17.33 -0.39
N ASP A 259 14.47 16.11 -0.60
CA ASP A 259 15.55 15.55 0.22
C ASP A 259 16.92 16.12 -0.18
N THR A 260 17.06 16.67 -1.38
CA THR A 260 18.27 17.37 -1.87
C THR A 260 18.29 18.88 -1.57
N LYS A 261 17.17 19.44 -1.08
CA LYS A 261 17.01 20.85 -0.65
C LYS A 261 17.15 21.01 0.87
#